data_AF-A0A2H0WEI3-F1
#
_entry.id   AF-A0A2H0WEI3-F1
#
_cell.length_a   1.000
_cell.length_b   1.000
_cell.length_c   1.000
_cell.angle_alpha   90.00
_cell.angle_beta   90.00
_cell.angle_gamma   90.00
#
_symmetry.space_group_name_H-M   'P 1'
#
loop_
_entity.id
_entity.type
_entity.pdbx_description
1 polymer ?
#
loop_
_entity_poly.entity_id
_entity_poly.type
_entity_poly.pdbx_seq_one_letter_code
_entity_poly.pdbx_strand_id
1 'polypeptide(L)'
;MSHQEFFKGILLSALLATSVVSCSQSSGGGSNQKLSEPARNLDTKSCVYDYTEGDNADYSRLDQVQVVSAAFDKEFNQSLLDGVLTASISSSIPYIEQTGVLLYKAPPAPTTSCSRSIFSVLKERSGGLLGRTEDIFEVKDDSIVLGLYLPQGQQGVEQTSKAAAIILRENTNRWSLIHEFMHHLFAIRAQANGYDDGANKELISQFGEKLKQFPGSLREMSDVQLTSYIDIFSAFVEALDTRLIHYTLEEMAIESHLKVEYNNDRLKYVPSNSNWYIESSGQNAKETYNAIIEWAGDISSELRSRKNLTGSATAVTAAQRKAVERIQEINRLRYRFPYDPGDRAMEINGLAVSQQPDALPCSHTKEEQDLDREVSVTLSNELAR
;
A
#
# COMPACT_ATOMS: atom_id res chain seq x y z
N MET A 1 3.68 22.85 16.79
CA MET A 1 2.84 21.72 17.23
C MET A 1 3.67 20.91 18.22
N SER A 2 3.13 20.38 19.32
CA SER A 2 3.96 19.54 20.20
C SER A 2 4.22 18.19 19.50
N HIS A 3 5.41 17.59 19.68
CA HIS A 3 5.71 16.26 19.10
C HIS A 3 4.66 15.21 19.48
N GLN A 4 4.00 15.37 20.64
CA GLN A 4 2.91 14.49 21.09
C GLN A 4 1.62 14.63 20.26
N GLU A 5 1.28 15.82 19.76
CA GLU A 5 0.11 16.04 18.90
C GLU A 5 0.34 15.47 17.49
N PHE A 6 1.55 15.67 16.96
CA PHE A 6 1.99 15.10 15.69
C PHE A 6 2.03 13.56 15.73
N PHE A 7 2.55 13.01 16.83
CA PHE A 7 2.62 11.57 17.05
C PHE A 7 1.25 10.91 17.18
N LYS A 8 0.29 11.58 17.82
CA LYS A 8 -1.09 11.10 17.86
C LYS A 8 -1.70 11.04 16.46
N GLY A 9 -1.37 12.00 15.58
CA GLY A 9 -1.77 11.97 14.17
C GLY A 9 -1.19 10.78 13.41
N ILE A 10 0.14 10.60 13.44
CA ILE A 10 0.81 9.49 12.73
C ILE A 10 0.39 8.12 13.29
N LEU A 11 0.37 7.94 14.61
CA LEU A 11 0.04 6.67 15.23
C LEU A 11 -1.44 6.32 14.99
N LEU A 12 -2.34 7.31 15.01
CA LEU A 12 -3.75 7.11 14.69
C LEU A 12 -3.93 6.77 13.20
N SER A 13 -3.21 7.41 12.27
CA SER A 13 -3.25 7.04 10.84
C SER A 13 -2.67 5.65 10.56
N ALA A 14 -1.55 5.30 11.21
CA ALA A 14 -0.88 4.01 11.08
C ALA A 14 -1.69 2.84 11.71
N LEU A 15 -2.39 3.10 12.83
CA LEU A 15 -3.33 2.15 13.46
C LEU A 15 -4.69 2.13 12.74
N LEU A 16 -5.10 3.26 12.16
CA LEU A 16 -6.17 3.50 11.18
C LEU A 16 -6.14 2.50 10.02
N ALA A 17 -4.95 2.34 9.44
CA ALA A 17 -4.69 1.45 8.31
C ALA A 17 -4.83 -0.06 8.63
N THR A 18 -5.26 -0.44 9.84
CA THR A 18 -5.28 -1.84 10.32
C THR A 18 -6.66 -2.45 10.48
N SER A 19 -7.71 -1.63 10.45
CA SER A 19 -9.08 -2.09 10.63
C SER A 19 -9.75 -2.26 9.29
N VAL A 20 -9.53 -3.44 8.70
CA VAL A 20 -10.14 -3.89 7.44
C VAL A 20 -9.63 -3.08 6.24
N VAL A 21 -9.18 -3.76 5.19
CA VAL A 21 -9.16 -3.18 3.84
C VAL A 21 -10.63 -3.02 3.40
N SER A 22 -11.36 -2.17 4.12
CA SER A 22 -12.65 -1.65 3.75
C SER A 22 -12.35 -0.25 3.26
N CYS A 23 -12.46 -0.07 1.96
CA CYS A 23 -12.20 1.16 1.25
C CYS A 23 -13.18 2.27 1.64
N SER A 24 -13.14 2.76 2.87
CA SER A 24 -13.80 3.98 3.32
C SER A 24 -13.47 4.30 4.77
N GLN A 25 -12.47 5.14 4.98
CA GLN A 25 -12.57 6.15 6.03
C GLN A 25 -11.52 7.22 5.80
N SER A 26 -11.92 8.28 5.07
CA SER A 26 -11.27 9.58 5.22
C SER A 26 -11.78 10.20 6.53
N SER A 27 -11.07 9.99 7.63
CA SER A 27 -11.34 10.69 8.89
C SER A 27 -10.06 11.33 9.41
N GLY A 28 -9.82 12.57 8.99
CA GLY A 28 -8.77 13.43 9.53
C GLY A 28 -8.75 14.79 8.86
N GLY A 29 -9.18 15.83 9.55
CA GLY A 29 -9.34 17.18 8.99
C GLY A 29 -8.02 17.85 8.59
N GLY A 30 -7.96 18.36 7.36
CA GLY A 30 -6.86 19.20 6.86
C GLY A 30 -7.00 19.50 5.37
N SER A 31 -7.54 20.69 5.04
CA SER A 31 -7.59 21.34 3.72
C SER A 31 -7.87 20.52 2.45
N ASN A 32 -9.16 20.45 2.09
CA ASN A 32 -9.74 20.54 0.73
C ASN A 32 -8.83 20.34 -0.50
N GLN A 33 -8.58 19.08 -0.85
CA GLN A 33 -8.82 18.61 -2.22
C GLN A 33 -9.66 17.33 -2.11
N LYS A 34 -10.99 17.48 -2.21
CA LYS A 34 -11.86 16.31 -2.44
C LYS A 34 -11.42 15.72 -3.78
N LEU A 35 -10.69 14.61 -3.74
CA LEU A 35 -10.59 13.72 -4.90
C LEU A 35 -12.02 13.50 -5.39
N SER A 36 -12.28 13.83 -6.65
CA SER A 36 -13.61 13.72 -7.23
C SER A 36 -14.12 12.30 -7.00
N GLU A 37 -15.29 12.21 -6.35
CA GLU A 37 -15.93 10.96 -5.98
C GLU A 37 -16.04 10.04 -7.22
N PRO A 38 -15.81 8.71 -7.07
CA PRO A 38 -15.96 7.81 -8.18
C PRO A 38 -17.38 7.93 -8.74
N ALA A 39 -17.47 8.06 -10.07
CA ALA A 39 -18.74 7.87 -10.75
C ALA A 39 -19.29 6.50 -10.30
N ARG A 40 -20.41 6.51 -9.57
CA ARG A 40 -21.09 5.35 -8.98
C ARG A 40 -21.51 4.28 -10.00
N ASN A 41 -21.25 4.51 -11.28
CA ASN A 41 -21.36 3.53 -12.33
C ASN A 41 -20.10 2.65 -12.33
N LEU A 42 -20.10 1.62 -11.48
CA LEU A 42 -19.33 0.42 -11.75
C LEU A 42 -19.65 0.00 -13.19
N ASP A 43 -18.65 0.07 -14.06
CA ASP A 43 -18.85 -0.02 -15.50
C ASP A 43 -19.52 -1.37 -15.85
N THR A 44 -20.68 -1.29 -16.49
CA THR A 44 -21.42 -2.45 -17.05
C THR A 44 -20.54 -3.36 -17.91
N LYS A 45 -19.43 -2.83 -18.45
CA LYS A 45 -18.44 -3.60 -19.22
C LYS A 45 -17.77 -4.72 -18.41
N SER A 46 -17.68 -4.60 -17.09
CA SER A 46 -17.14 -5.67 -16.24
C SER A 46 -18.04 -6.90 -16.16
N CYS A 47 -19.34 -6.70 -16.37
CA CYS A 47 -20.38 -7.71 -16.34
C CYS A 47 -20.62 -8.34 -17.73
N VAL A 48 -19.85 -7.92 -18.74
CA VAL A 48 -19.96 -8.44 -20.11
C VAL A 48 -19.49 -9.89 -20.17
N TYR A 49 -18.52 -10.26 -19.32
CA TYR A 49 -17.95 -11.59 -19.34
C TYR A 49 -18.79 -12.57 -18.53
N ASP A 50 -19.28 -13.60 -19.20
CA ASP A 50 -20.07 -14.64 -18.55
C ASP A 50 -19.22 -15.57 -17.67
N TYR A 51 -19.89 -16.26 -16.75
CA TYR A 51 -19.28 -17.20 -15.80
C TYR A 51 -18.36 -18.24 -16.48
N THR A 52 -18.74 -18.70 -17.67
CA THR A 52 -17.99 -19.70 -18.46
C THR A 52 -17.11 -19.10 -19.55
N GLU A 53 -17.08 -17.77 -19.72
CA GLU A 53 -16.35 -17.14 -20.82
C GLU A 53 -14.85 -17.04 -20.52
N GLY A 54 -13.98 -17.48 -21.42
CA GLY A 54 -12.54 -17.51 -21.21
C GLY A 54 -11.97 -18.91 -21.34
N ASP A 55 -10.66 -19.03 -21.17
CA ASP A 55 -9.96 -20.29 -21.31
C ASP A 55 -10.17 -21.18 -20.08
N ASN A 56 -9.64 -22.41 -20.14
CA ASN A 56 -9.47 -23.19 -18.92
C ASN A 56 -8.25 -22.68 -18.14
N ALA A 57 -8.33 -22.72 -16.82
CA ALA A 57 -7.19 -22.45 -15.97
C ALA A 57 -6.06 -23.44 -16.24
N ASP A 58 -4.82 -22.96 -16.25
CA ASP A 58 -3.64 -23.76 -16.57
C ASP A 58 -3.09 -24.43 -15.30
N TYR A 59 -3.64 -25.61 -14.98
CA TYR A 59 -3.22 -26.43 -13.82
C TYR A 59 -1.75 -26.83 -13.84
N SER A 60 -1.06 -26.80 -15.00
CA SER A 60 0.38 -27.08 -15.07
C SER A 60 1.23 -26.03 -14.33
N ARG A 61 0.63 -24.89 -13.98
CA ARG A 61 1.28 -23.82 -13.23
C ARG A 61 1.28 -23.99 -11.72
N LEU A 62 0.48 -24.88 -11.15
CA LEU A 62 0.34 -25.03 -9.69
C LEU A 62 1.67 -25.42 -9.02
N ASP A 63 2.47 -26.27 -9.69
CA ASP A 63 3.75 -26.74 -9.19
C ASP A 63 4.94 -25.85 -9.61
N GLN A 64 4.69 -24.81 -10.43
CA GLN A 64 5.75 -23.91 -10.91
C GLN A 64 6.00 -22.80 -9.90
N VAL A 65 7.28 -22.51 -9.67
CA VAL A 65 7.71 -21.39 -8.81
C VAL A 65 8.43 -20.38 -9.67
N GLN A 66 7.72 -19.30 -10.00
CA GLN A 66 8.28 -18.12 -10.67
C GLN A 66 8.07 -16.91 -9.78
N VAL A 67 9.04 -16.63 -8.90
CA VAL A 67 9.00 -15.45 -8.04
C VAL A 67 9.33 -14.22 -8.86
N VAL A 68 8.44 -13.23 -8.84
CA VAL A 68 8.67 -11.90 -9.43
C VAL A 68 8.28 -10.83 -8.42
N SER A 69 8.81 -9.62 -8.62
CA SER A 69 8.47 -8.46 -7.81
C SER A 69 7.50 -7.54 -8.56
N ALA A 70 6.39 -7.18 -7.90
CA ALA A 70 5.55 -6.05 -8.26
C ALA A 70 6.13 -4.75 -7.66
N ALA A 71 5.37 -3.65 -7.74
CA ALA A 71 5.74 -2.39 -7.09
C ALA A 71 6.00 -2.57 -5.59
N PHE A 72 6.82 -1.69 -5.02
CA PHE A 72 7.20 -1.69 -3.60
C PHE A 72 7.83 -3.02 -3.14
N ASP A 73 8.54 -3.68 -4.06
CA ASP A 73 9.26 -4.93 -3.83
C ASP A 73 8.34 -6.08 -3.38
N LYS A 74 7.05 -6.01 -3.69
CA LYS A 74 6.07 -7.06 -3.34
C LYS A 74 6.30 -8.30 -4.19
N GLU A 75 6.82 -9.35 -3.58
CA GLU A 75 7.06 -10.62 -4.27
C GLU A 75 5.81 -11.50 -4.34
N PHE A 76 5.60 -12.20 -5.44
CA PHE A 76 4.54 -13.20 -5.61
C PHE A 76 4.95 -14.30 -6.59
N ASN A 77 4.23 -15.43 -6.59
CA ASN A 77 4.42 -16.48 -7.59
C ASN A 77 3.62 -16.15 -8.86
N GLN A 78 4.29 -15.63 -9.89
CA GLN A 78 3.68 -15.28 -11.18
C GLN A 78 3.01 -16.49 -11.84
N SER A 79 3.57 -17.69 -11.70
CA SER A 79 2.97 -18.88 -12.34
C SER A 79 1.55 -19.14 -11.86
N LEU A 80 1.26 -18.92 -10.57
CA LEU A 80 -0.10 -19.07 -10.03
C LEU A 80 -1.07 -18.05 -10.61
N LEU A 81 -0.63 -16.79 -10.77
CA LEU A 81 -1.44 -15.76 -11.42
C LEU A 81 -1.69 -16.11 -12.90
N ASP A 82 -0.64 -16.51 -13.62
CA ASP A 82 -0.70 -16.90 -15.03
C ASP A 82 -1.72 -18.01 -15.28
N GLY A 83 -1.93 -18.90 -14.31
CA GLY A 83 -2.93 -19.95 -14.38
C GLY A 83 -4.37 -19.46 -14.52
N VAL A 84 -4.67 -18.21 -14.11
CA VAL A 84 -6.04 -17.67 -14.06
C VAL A 84 -6.28 -16.41 -14.90
N LEU A 85 -5.23 -15.73 -15.39
CA LEU A 85 -5.37 -14.43 -16.07
C LEU A 85 -6.34 -14.45 -17.28
N THR A 86 -6.30 -15.49 -18.11
CA THR A 86 -7.19 -15.64 -19.28
C THR A 86 -8.37 -16.58 -19.03
N ALA A 87 -8.38 -17.26 -17.88
CA ALA A 87 -9.33 -18.31 -17.57
C ALA A 87 -10.75 -17.76 -17.32
N SER A 88 -11.76 -18.59 -17.57
CA SER A 88 -13.13 -18.31 -17.15
C SER A 88 -13.27 -18.35 -15.63
N ILE A 89 -14.31 -17.71 -15.09
CA ILE A 89 -14.59 -17.75 -13.65
C ILE A 89 -14.83 -19.20 -13.20
N SER A 90 -15.59 -19.97 -13.99
CA SER A 90 -15.87 -21.37 -13.71
C SER A 90 -14.63 -22.25 -13.62
N SER A 91 -13.55 -21.90 -14.34
CA SER A 91 -12.29 -22.62 -14.29
C SER A 91 -11.34 -22.05 -13.21
N SER A 92 -11.40 -20.74 -12.96
CA SER A 92 -10.56 -20.05 -11.98
C SER A 92 -10.89 -20.43 -10.54
N ILE A 93 -12.17 -20.62 -10.21
CA ILE A 93 -12.61 -21.01 -8.85
C ILE A 93 -11.93 -22.30 -8.37
N PRO A 94 -12.07 -23.46 -9.04
CA PRO A 94 -11.43 -24.69 -8.59
C PRO A 94 -9.91 -24.63 -8.66
N TYR A 95 -9.32 -23.81 -9.56
CA TYR A 95 -7.89 -23.60 -9.60
C TYR A 95 -7.38 -22.88 -8.35
N ILE A 96 -8.02 -21.76 -7.97
CA ILE A 96 -7.68 -20.98 -6.78
C ILE A 96 -7.93 -21.80 -5.52
N GLU A 97 -8.98 -22.63 -5.46
CA GLU A 97 -9.17 -23.53 -4.32
C GLU A 97 -8.00 -24.51 -4.14
N GLN A 98 -7.34 -24.95 -5.24
CA GLN A 98 -6.16 -25.81 -5.16
C GLN A 98 -4.90 -25.11 -4.62
N THR A 99 -4.86 -23.78 -4.57
CA THR A 99 -3.77 -23.05 -3.90
C THR A 99 -3.95 -22.94 -2.39
N GLY A 100 -5.00 -23.55 -1.83
CA GLY A 100 -5.28 -23.55 -0.39
C GLY A 100 -6.18 -22.40 0.09
N VAL A 101 -6.94 -21.79 -0.83
CA VAL A 101 -7.93 -20.75 -0.51
C VAL A 101 -9.33 -21.33 -0.49
N LEU A 102 -10.14 -20.91 0.48
CA LEU A 102 -11.57 -21.17 0.51
C LEU A 102 -12.34 -20.01 -0.13
N LEU A 103 -13.21 -20.30 -1.10
CA LEU A 103 -14.03 -19.27 -1.77
C LEU A 103 -15.47 -19.26 -1.24
N TYR A 104 -15.94 -18.08 -0.86
CA TYR A 104 -17.28 -17.85 -0.32
C TYR A 104 -17.99 -16.70 -1.04
N LYS A 105 -19.32 -16.71 -1.01
CA LYS A 105 -20.14 -15.58 -1.47
C LYS A 105 -20.65 -14.68 -0.33
N ALA A 106 -20.80 -13.40 -0.66
CA ALA A 106 -21.48 -12.39 0.13
C ALA A 106 -22.71 -11.85 -0.62
N PRO A 107 -23.72 -11.29 0.09
CA PRO A 107 -24.90 -10.71 -0.52
C PRO A 107 -24.56 -9.72 -1.64
N PRO A 108 -25.39 -9.67 -2.70
CA PRO A 108 -25.14 -8.79 -3.84
C PRO A 108 -25.06 -7.34 -3.38
N ALA A 109 -24.16 -6.57 -3.99
CA ALA A 109 -24.08 -5.15 -3.71
C ALA A 109 -25.28 -4.43 -4.36
N PRO A 110 -25.92 -3.49 -3.65
CA PRO A 110 -27.21 -2.94 -4.06
C PRO A 110 -27.16 -2.03 -5.28
N THR A 111 -25.99 -1.50 -5.64
CA THR A 111 -25.83 -0.53 -6.74
C THR A 111 -24.90 -1.01 -7.86
N THR A 112 -24.46 -2.26 -7.85
CA THR A 112 -23.65 -2.75 -8.98
C THR A 112 -24.53 -2.96 -10.20
N SER A 113 -23.96 -2.65 -11.36
CA SER A 113 -24.63 -2.79 -12.65
C SER A 113 -24.63 -4.24 -13.17
N CYS A 114 -23.96 -5.16 -12.48
CA CYS A 114 -24.01 -6.58 -12.79
C CYS A 114 -25.35 -7.15 -12.31
N SER A 115 -26.33 -7.22 -13.20
CA SER A 115 -27.63 -7.84 -12.90
C SER A 115 -27.53 -9.37 -12.70
N ARG A 116 -26.38 -9.97 -13.03
CA ARG A 116 -26.14 -11.42 -12.93
C ARG A 116 -25.31 -11.74 -11.67
N SER A 117 -25.85 -12.61 -10.82
CA SER A 117 -25.15 -13.18 -9.66
C SER A 117 -24.16 -14.28 -10.11
N ILE A 118 -23.09 -13.92 -10.82
CA ILE A 118 -22.14 -14.89 -11.40
C ILE A 118 -21.39 -15.71 -10.35
N PHE A 119 -21.26 -15.21 -9.12
CA PHE A 119 -20.68 -15.91 -7.99
C PHE A 119 -21.71 -16.57 -7.07
N SER A 120 -22.98 -16.67 -7.48
CA SER A 120 -24.03 -17.41 -6.73
C SER A 120 -23.71 -18.89 -6.52
N VAL A 121 -22.79 -19.45 -7.32
CA VAL A 121 -22.27 -20.81 -7.23
C VAL A 121 -21.33 -21.06 -6.05
N LEU A 122 -20.77 -20.00 -5.43
CA LEU A 122 -19.85 -20.15 -4.32
C LEU A 122 -20.57 -20.59 -3.05
N LYS A 123 -19.80 -21.12 -2.09
CA LYS A 123 -20.31 -21.58 -0.80
C LYS A 123 -20.81 -20.40 0.02
N GLU A 124 -21.93 -20.58 0.73
CA GLU A 124 -22.40 -19.60 1.70
C GLU A 124 -21.40 -19.45 2.86
N ARG A 125 -21.31 -18.24 3.40
CA ARG A 125 -20.57 -17.97 4.65
C ARG A 125 -21.36 -18.55 5.82
N SER A 126 -20.65 -18.97 6.88
CA SER A 126 -21.28 -19.50 8.09
C SER A 126 -20.47 -19.09 9.34
N GLY A 127 -21.03 -19.31 10.54
CA GLY A 127 -20.31 -19.14 11.81
C GLY A 127 -19.62 -17.78 11.97
N GLY A 128 -18.37 -17.79 12.47
CA GLY A 128 -17.59 -16.57 12.70
C GLY A 128 -17.28 -15.76 11.44
N LEU A 129 -17.19 -16.40 10.27
CA LEU A 129 -17.03 -15.73 8.98
C LEU A 129 -18.23 -14.84 8.65
N LEU A 130 -19.46 -15.29 8.93
CA LEU A 130 -20.66 -14.51 8.68
C LEU A 130 -20.67 -13.25 9.58
N GLY A 131 -20.55 -13.43 10.89
CA GLY A 131 -20.61 -12.31 11.84
C GLY A 131 -19.52 -11.24 11.61
N ARG A 132 -18.30 -11.64 11.21
CA ARG A 132 -17.24 -10.66 10.90
C ARG A 132 -17.49 -9.88 9.61
N THR A 133 -18.19 -10.48 8.66
CA THR A 133 -18.31 -9.94 7.30
C THR A 133 -19.63 -9.22 7.07
N GLU A 134 -20.61 -9.35 7.97
CA GLU A 134 -21.83 -8.54 7.96
C GLU A 134 -21.49 -7.05 8.00
N ASP A 135 -20.68 -6.60 8.96
CA ASP A 135 -20.29 -5.20 9.09
C ASP A 135 -19.43 -4.66 7.93
N ILE A 136 -18.65 -5.53 7.28
CA ILE A 136 -17.71 -5.16 6.20
C ILE A 136 -18.46 -5.00 4.87
N PHE A 137 -19.42 -5.90 4.63
CA PHE A 137 -20.24 -5.87 3.42
C PHE A 137 -21.56 -5.09 3.63
N GLU A 138 -21.76 -4.46 4.79
CA GLU A 138 -22.73 -3.39 4.93
C GLU A 138 -22.30 -2.19 4.07
N VAL A 139 -23.26 -1.58 3.38
CA VAL A 139 -23.01 -0.33 2.67
C VAL A 139 -22.89 0.78 3.71
N LYS A 140 -21.66 1.22 3.96
CA LYS A 140 -21.34 2.37 4.82
C LYS A 140 -20.81 3.48 3.93
N ASP A 141 -21.40 4.66 4.05
CA ASP A 141 -20.92 5.94 3.50
C ASP A 141 -20.25 5.84 2.12
N ASP A 142 -21.07 5.89 1.06
CA ASP A 142 -20.66 6.00 -0.36
C ASP A 142 -19.64 4.96 -0.89
N SER A 143 -19.33 3.92 -0.13
CA SER A 143 -18.35 2.89 -0.48
C SER A 143 -18.95 1.50 -0.48
N ILE A 144 -18.41 0.63 -1.35
CA ILE A 144 -18.86 -0.75 -1.48
C ILE A 144 -17.65 -1.65 -1.60
N VAL A 145 -17.48 -2.53 -0.61
CA VAL A 145 -16.54 -3.65 -0.65
C VAL A 145 -17.07 -4.72 -1.60
N LEU A 146 -16.31 -5.06 -2.64
CA LEU A 146 -16.70 -6.06 -3.65
C LEU A 146 -16.15 -7.45 -3.34
N GLY A 147 -14.93 -7.51 -2.84
CA GLY A 147 -14.24 -8.70 -2.40
C GLY A 147 -13.56 -8.48 -1.05
N LEU A 148 -13.18 -9.57 -0.40
CA LEU A 148 -12.38 -9.55 0.82
C LEU A 148 -11.53 -10.80 0.90
N TYR A 149 -10.21 -10.61 0.90
CA TYR A 149 -9.24 -11.61 1.29
C TYR A 149 -9.06 -11.65 2.82
N LEU A 150 -9.02 -12.85 3.38
CA LEU A 150 -8.69 -13.13 4.78
C LEU A 150 -7.55 -14.15 4.84
N PRO A 151 -6.42 -13.83 5.50
CA PRO A 151 -5.30 -14.74 5.60
C PRO A 151 -5.60 -15.95 6.49
N GLN A 152 -4.82 -17.01 6.32
CA GLN A 152 -4.85 -18.15 7.24
C GLN A 152 -4.50 -17.68 8.66
N GLY A 153 -5.20 -18.20 9.65
CA GLY A 153 -5.02 -17.87 11.06
C GLY A 153 -5.68 -16.56 11.48
N GLN A 154 -6.51 -15.93 10.63
CA GLN A 154 -7.18 -14.68 10.97
C GLN A 154 -7.95 -14.79 12.29
N GLN A 155 -7.54 -13.98 13.27
CA GLN A 155 -8.09 -14.01 14.64
C GLN A 155 -9.61 -13.81 14.63
N GLY A 156 -10.36 -14.69 15.29
CA GLY A 156 -11.82 -14.58 15.42
C GLY A 156 -12.60 -15.11 14.21
N VAL A 157 -11.95 -15.77 13.25
CA VAL A 157 -12.60 -16.45 12.12
C VAL A 157 -12.14 -17.91 12.09
N GLU A 158 -12.98 -18.81 12.60
CA GLU A 158 -12.62 -20.24 12.71
C GLU A 158 -12.34 -20.88 11.34
N GLN A 159 -13.09 -20.49 10.32
CA GLN A 159 -12.96 -21.01 8.96
C GLN A 159 -11.58 -20.76 8.36
N THR A 160 -10.90 -19.70 8.78
CA THR A 160 -9.55 -19.39 8.31
C THR A 160 -8.45 -20.04 9.16
N SER A 161 -8.77 -20.85 10.17
CA SER A 161 -7.76 -21.49 11.03
C SER A 161 -6.79 -22.40 10.27
N LYS A 162 -7.23 -23.02 9.18
CA LYS A 162 -6.46 -24.00 8.39
C LYS A 162 -6.20 -23.60 6.94
N ALA A 163 -6.84 -22.54 6.46
CA ALA A 163 -6.77 -22.09 5.08
C ALA A 163 -7.04 -20.58 5.02
N ALA A 164 -6.57 -19.91 3.97
CA ALA A 164 -7.01 -18.55 3.70
C ALA A 164 -8.44 -18.56 3.12
N ALA A 165 -9.12 -17.42 3.12
CA ALA A 165 -10.44 -17.28 2.52
C ALA A 165 -10.52 -16.06 1.61
N ILE A 166 -11.25 -16.18 0.51
CA ILE A 166 -11.67 -15.07 -0.34
C ILE A 166 -13.19 -15.06 -0.34
N ILE A 167 -13.77 -13.91 -0.04
CA ILE A 167 -15.21 -13.68 -0.05
C ILE A 167 -15.52 -12.68 -1.16
N LEU A 168 -16.45 -13.02 -2.05
CA LEU A 168 -16.85 -12.16 -3.16
C LEU A 168 -18.35 -11.90 -3.09
N ARG A 169 -18.79 -10.68 -3.40
CA ARG A 169 -20.23 -10.47 -3.61
C ARG A 169 -20.70 -11.20 -4.86
N GLU A 170 -21.89 -11.78 -4.77
CA GLU A 170 -22.45 -12.62 -5.83
C GLU A 170 -22.50 -11.95 -7.21
N ASN A 171 -22.71 -10.63 -7.24
CA ASN A 171 -22.83 -9.81 -8.45
C ASN A 171 -21.58 -8.97 -8.74
N THR A 172 -20.39 -9.52 -8.51
CA THR A 172 -19.11 -8.90 -8.89
C THR A 172 -18.59 -9.47 -10.19
N ASN A 173 -17.35 -9.14 -10.56
CA ASN A 173 -16.75 -9.51 -11.83
C ASN A 173 -15.47 -10.34 -11.63
N ARG A 174 -14.91 -10.83 -12.74
CA ARG A 174 -13.67 -11.62 -12.74
C ARG A 174 -12.47 -10.86 -12.17
N TRP A 175 -12.38 -9.56 -12.42
CA TRP A 175 -11.29 -8.75 -11.88
C TRP A 175 -11.30 -8.79 -10.35
N SER A 176 -12.49 -8.76 -9.70
CA SER A 176 -12.57 -8.87 -8.23
C SER A 176 -11.98 -10.19 -7.73
N LEU A 177 -12.28 -11.32 -8.39
CA LEU A 177 -11.68 -12.61 -8.02
C LEU A 177 -10.16 -12.60 -8.17
N ILE A 178 -9.64 -12.09 -9.29
CA ILE A 178 -8.20 -12.05 -9.56
C ILE A 178 -7.47 -11.08 -8.60
N HIS A 179 -8.09 -9.94 -8.29
CA HIS A 179 -7.60 -8.96 -7.33
C HIS A 179 -7.48 -9.59 -5.93
N GLU A 180 -8.54 -10.23 -5.42
CA GLU A 180 -8.48 -10.90 -4.12
C GLU A 180 -7.48 -12.07 -4.11
N PHE A 181 -7.30 -12.73 -5.25
CA PHE A 181 -6.28 -13.77 -5.40
C PHE A 181 -4.86 -13.19 -5.33
N MET A 182 -4.62 -11.99 -5.85
CA MET A 182 -3.32 -11.31 -5.71
C MET A 182 -2.97 -11.02 -4.25
N HIS A 183 -3.92 -10.61 -3.42
CA HIS A 183 -3.69 -10.49 -1.96
C HIS A 183 -3.20 -11.82 -1.37
N HIS A 184 -3.82 -12.94 -1.76
CA HIS A 184 -3.37 -14.26 -1.32
C HIS A 184 -1.94 -14.58 -1.77
N LEU A 185 -1.60 -14.28 -3.03
CA LEU A 185 -0.26 -14.54 -3.57
C LEU A 185 0.81 -13.70 -2.86
N PHE A 186 0.52 -12.44 -2.55
CA PHE A 186 1.40 -11.60 -1.73
C PHE A 186 1.51 -12.10 -0.30
N ALA A 187 0.40 -12.50 0.33
CA ALA A 187 0.40 -13.00 1.70
C ALA A 187 1.24 -14.28 1.87
N ILE A 188 1.14 -15.24 0.95
CA ILE A 188 1.97 -16.46 0.99
C ILE A 188 3.46 -16.10 0.94
N ARG A 189 3.86 -15.19 0.05
CA ARG A 189 5.27 -14.82 -0.08
C ARG A 189 5.76 -14.00 1.09
N ALA A 190 4.96 -13.07 1.59
CA ALA A 190 5.26 -12.34 2.81
C ALA A 190 5.55 -13.31 3.97
N GLN A 191 4.68 -14.29 4.19
CA GLN A 191 4.85 -15.30 5.24
C GLN A 191 6.09 -16.18 4.99
N ALA A 192 6.34 -16.61 3.75
CA ALA A 192 7.54 -17.38 3.40
C ALA A 192 8.83 -16.59 3.65
N ASN A 193 8.79 -15.26 3.52
CA ASN A 193 9.88 -14.35 3.81
C ASN A 193 9.95 -13.91 5.30
N GLY A 194 9.12 -14.51 6.16
CA GLY A 194 9.15 -14.28 7.61
C GLY A 194 8.36 -13.07 8.10
N TYR A 195 7.51 -12.46 7.26
CA TYR A 195 6.60 -11.41 7.70
C TYR A 195 5.48 -11.97 8.59
N ASP A 196 5.28 -11.34 9.74
CA ASP A 196 4.20 -11.61 10.68
C ASP A 196 3.50 -10.28 11.01
N ASP A 197 2.23 -10.12 10.62
CA ASP A 197 1.46 -8.89 10.88
C ASP A 197 1.24 -8.65 12.37
N GLY A 198 1.00 -9.70 13.16
CA GLY A 198 0.81 -9.58 14.60
C GLY A 198 2.06 -9.03 15.28
N ALA A 199 3.23 -9.59 14.93
CA ALA A 199 4.52 -9.12 15.41
C ALA A 199 4.82 -7.69 14.93
N ASN A 200 4.56 -7.36 13.67
CA ASN A 200 4.78 -6.02 13.14
C ASN A 200 3.88 -4.96 13.82
N LYS A 201 2.60 -5.28 14.04
CA LYS A 201 1.65 -4.41 14.77
C LYS A 201 2.11 -4.18 16.21
N GLU A 202 2.53 -5.24 16.88
CA GLU A 202 3.05 -5.16 18.25
C GLU A 202 4.32 -4.32 18.31
N LEU A 203 5.25 -4.49 17.36
CA LEU A 203 6.47 -3.67 17.25
C LEU A 203 6.16 -2.18 17.09
N ILE A 204 5.25 -1.83 16.18
CA ILE A 204 4.83 -0.43 15.97
C ILE A 204 4.22 0.15 17.25
N SER A 205 3.37 -0.62 17.94
CA SER A 205 2.78 -0.22 19.22
C SER A 205 3.85 0.01 20.30
N GLN A 206 4.82 -0.90 20.43
CA GLN A 206 5.89 -0.81 21.42
C GLN A 206 6.82 0.38 21.18
N PHE A 207 7.24 0.60 19.93
CA PHE A 207 8.01 1.80 19.57
C PHE A 207 7.17 3.07 19.78
N GLY A 208 5.89 2.98 19.45
CA GLY A 208 4.80 3.88 19.82
C GLY A 208 4.93 4.40 21.26
N GLU A 209 4.82 3.48 22.20
CA GLU A 209 4.86 3.77 23.63
C GLU A 209 6.24 4.22 24.12
N LYS A 210 7.33 3.67 23.58
CA LYS A 210 8.70 4.09 23.94
C LYS A 210 8.96 5.55 23.57
N LEU A 211 8.51 6.01 22.39
CA LEU A 211 8.70 7.39 21.95
C LEU A 211 7.96 8.40 22.85
N LYS A 212 6.83 8.00 23.45
CA LYS A 212 6.08 8.82 24.42
C LYS A 212 6.80 9.02 25.75
N GLN A 213 7.79 8.20 26.09
CA GLN A 213 8.52 8.28 27.36
C GLN A 213 9.58 9.40 27.37
N PHE A 214 9.93 9.93 26.20
CA PHE A 214 10.89 11.01 26.08
C PHE A 214 10.25 12.38 26.34
N PRO A 215 11.04 13.39 26.76
CA PRO A 215 10.57 14.77 26.87
C PRO A 215 9.85 15.24 25.61
N GLY A 216 8.83 16.09 25.78
CA GLY A 216 8.06 16.62 24.64
C GLY A 216 8.87 17.53 23.70
N SER A 217 10.06 17.94 24.12
CA SER A 217 11.00 18.79 23.37
C SER A 217 12.33 18.07 23.16
N LEU A 218 12.76 17.96 21.89
CA LEU A 218 14.07 17.39 21.53
C LEU A 218 15.24 18.15 22.19
N ARG A 219 15.09 19.47 22.38
CA ARG A 219 16.10 20.33 23.04
C ARG A 219 16.34 19.99 24.50
N GLU A 220 15.33 19.47 25.17
CA GLU A 220 15.41 19.10 26.60
C GLU A 220 16.08 17.73 26.80
N MET A 221 16.29 16.98 25.72
CA MET A 221 16.94 15.68 25.79
C MET A 221 18.45 15.84 25.97
N SER A 222 19.04 15.05 26.86
CA SER A 222 20.48 14.80 26.86
C SER A 222 20.91 14.08 25.58
N ASP A 223 22.20 14.11 25.23
CA ASP A 223 22.73 13.43 24.04
C ASP A 223 22.43 11.91 24.04
N VAL A 224 22.46 11.28 25.22
CA VAL A 224 22.13 9.85 25.39
C VAL A 224 20.64 9.59 25.13
N GLN A 225 19.77 10.48 25.62
CA GLN A 225 18.32 10.39 25.36
C GLN A 225 18.01 10.62 23.89
N LEU A 226 18.65 11.62 23.26
CA LEU A 226 18.45 11.91 21.84
C LEU A 226 18.94 10.76 20.95
N THR A 227 20.06 10.15 21.28
CA THR A 227 20.55 8.95 20.56
C THR A 227 19.54 7.80 20.66
N SER A 228 19.10 7.48 21.88
CA SER A 228 18.08 6.44 22.10
C SER A 228 16.77 6.74 21.35
N TYR A 229 16.35 8.01 21.34
CA TYR A 229 15.17 8.45 20.62
C TYR A 229 15.30 8.22 19.11
N ILE A 230 16.46 8.53 18.53
CA ILE A 230 16.75 8.34 17.10
C ILE A 230 16.77 6.87 16.71
N ASP A 231 17.35 6.01 17.54
CA ASP A 231 17.37 4.57 17.30
C ASP A 231 15.94 4.00 17.27
N ILE A 232 15.10 4.42 18.24
CA ILE A 232 13.69 4.02 18.30
C ILE A 232 12.90 4.59 17.13
N PHE A 233 13.12 5.86 16.77
CA PHE A 233 12.49 6.49 15.61
C PHE A 233 12.82 5.74 14.32
N SER A 234 14.09 5.39 14.10
CA SER A 234 14.54 4.70 12.89
C SER A 234 13.89 3.32 12.78
N ALA A 235 13.88 2.55 13.88
CA ALA A 235 13.22 1.24 13.92
C ALA A 235 11.69 1.35 13.76
N PHE A 236 11.07 2.41 14.30
CA PHE A 236 9.65 2.71 14.09
C PHE A 236 9.34 2.98 12.62
N VAL A 237 10.14 3.80 11.94
CA VAL A 237 9.98 4.10 10.52
C VAL A 237 10.11 2.85 9.65
N GLU A 238 11.06 1.96 9.95
CA GLU A 238 11.20 0.68 9.23
C GLU A 238 9.98 -0.24 9.41
N ALA A 239 9.49 -0.36 10.65
CA ALA A 239 8.31 -1.15 10.94
C ALA A 239 7.06 -0.57 10.26
N LEU A 240 6.93 0.77 10.26
CA LEU A 240 5.83 1.49 9.61
C LEU A 240 5.89 1.38 8.09
N ASP A 241 7.06 1.53 7.47
CA ASP A 241 7.26 1.34 6.02
C ASP A 241 6.85 -0.07 5.61
N THR A 242 7.30 -1.08 6.35
CA THR A 242 6.86 -2.48 6.14
C THR A 242 5.34 -2.60 6.20
N ARG A 243 4.71 -1.97 7.19
CA ARG A 243 3.24 -1.98 7.32
C ARG A 243 2.54 -1.30 6.15
N LEU A 244 3.02 -0.14 5.71
CA LEU A 244 2.45 0.57 4.57
C LEU A 244 2.55 -0.29 3.30
N ILE A 245 3.67 -1.00 3.08
CA ILE A 245 3.86 -1.92 1.94
C ILE A 245 2.91 -3.12 2.00
N HIS A 246 2.63 -3.66 3.20
CA HIS A 246 1.76 -4.83 3.37
C HIS A 246 0.26 -4.53 3.39
N TYR A 247 -0.15 -3.27 3.49
CA TYR A 247 -1.56 -2.90 3.56
C TYR A 247 -1.88 -1.78 2.58
N THR A 248 -1.46 -0.56 2.88
CA THR A 248 -1.85 0.62 2.12
C THR A 248 -1.38 0.54 0.67
N LEU A 249 -0.10 0.28 0.43
CA LEU A 249 0.51 0.24 -0.89
C LEU A 249 0.27 -1.09 -1.63
N GLU A 250 -0.27 -2.11 -0.95
CA GLU A 250 -0.55 -3.40 -1.57
C GLU A 250 -1.59 -3.26 -2.70
N GLU A 251 -2.67 -2.52 -2.45
CA GLU A 251 -3.69 -2.16 -3.46
C GLU A 251 -3.06 -1.57 -4.73
N MET A 252 -2.12 -0.65 -4.52
CA MET A 252 -1.45 0.04 -5.61
C MET A 252 -0.51 -0.90 -6.38
N ALA A 253 0.14 -1.85 -5.70
CA ALA A 253 0.93 -2.90 -6.32
C ALA A 253 0.05 -3.86 -7.13
N ILE A 254 -1.10 -4.28 -6.60
CA ILE A 254 -2.07 -5.15 -7.30
C ILE A 254 -2.57 -4.44 -8.57
N GLU A 255 -3.13 -3.24 -8.43
CA GLU A 255 -3.75 -2.55 -9.56
C GLU A 255 -2.76 -2.15 -10.64
N SER A 256 -1.57 -1.69 -10.26
CA SER A 256 -0.52 -1.39 -11.24
C SER A 256 -0.08 -2.65 -11.99
N HIS A 257 0.03 -3.79 -11.31
CA HIS A 257 0.38 -5.05 -11.94
C HIS A 257 -0.72 -5.55 -12.89
N LEU A 258 -1.98 -5.60 -12.43
CA LEU A 258 -3.11 -6.04 -13.28
C LEU A 258 -3.31 -5.15 -14.51
N LYS A 259 -3.01 -3.85 -14.41
CA LYS A 259 -2.99 -2.94 -15.57
C LYS A 259 -1.87 -3.24 -16.55
N VAL A 260 -0.69 -3.65 -16.08
CA VAL A 260 0.38 -4.11 -16.97
C VAL A 260 -0.06 -5.37 -17.70
N GLU A 261 -0.66 -6.34 -17.01
CA GLU A 261 -1.18 -7.56 -17.63
C GLU A 261 -2.29 -7.27 -18.65
N TYR A 262 -3.18 -6.31 -18.36
CA TYR A 262 -4.21 -5.84 -19.30
C TYR A 262 -3.60 -5.19 -20.55
N ASN A 263 -2.62 -4.30 -20.37
CA ASN A 263 -1.95 -3.62 -21.49
C ASN A 263 -1.09 -4.57 -22.35
N ASN A 264 -0.74 -5.74 -21.81
CA ASN A 264 -0.03 -6.80 -22.53
C ASN A 264 -0.98 -7.86 -23.12
N ASP A 265 -2.29 -7.59 -23.16
CA ASP A 265 -3.34 -8.50 -23.65
C ASP A 265 -3.45 -9.85 -22.90
N ARG A 266 -2.93 -9.92 -21.68
CA ARG A 266 -2.96 -11.12 -20.83
C ARG A 266 -4.16 -11.16 -19.90
N LEU A 267 -4.74 -10.00 -19.59
CA LEU A 267 -5.98 -9.86 -18.84
C LEU A 267 -7.04 -9.19 -19.72
N LYS A 268 -8.23 -9.78 -19.83
CA LYS A 268 -9.28 -9.29 -20.76
C LYS A 268 -9.98 -8.01 -20.30
N TYR A 269 -9.92 -7.69 -19.01
CA TYR A 269 -10.65 -6.58 -18.43
C TYR A 269 -10.02 -6.07 -17.13
N VAL A 270 -9.92 -4.75 -17.02
CA VAL A 270 -9.64 -4.02 -15.78
C VAL A 270 -10.67 -2.89 -15.69
N PRO A 271 -11.36 -2.72 -14.55
CA PRO A 271 -12.39 -1.70 -14.45
C PRO A 271 -11.78 -0.30 -14.40
N SER A 272 -12.47 0.70 -14.92
CA SER A 272 -11.97 2.08 -14.97
C SER A 272 -11.69 2.67 -13.58
N ASN A 273 -12.46 2.26 -12.57
CA ASN A 273 -12.25 2.66 -11.17
C ASN A 273 -11.03 2.02 -10.51
N SER A 274 -10.31 1.08 -11.15
CA SER A 274 -9.02 0.56 -10.63
C SER A 274 -8.00 1.68 -10.35
N ASN A 275 -8.02 2.77 -11.12
CA ASN A 275 -7.15 3.92 -10.87
C ASN A 275 -7.43 4.59 -9.52
N TRP A 276 -8.66 4.46 -9.00
CA TRP A 276 -9.01 5.05 -7.71
C TRP A 276 -8.21 4.41 -6.57
N TYR A 277 -8.00 3.10 -6.62
CA TYR A 277 -7.17 2.41 -5.64
C TYR A 277 -5.72 2.90 -5.69
N ILE A 278 -5.16 3.09 -6.89
CA ILE A 278 -3.82 3.67 -7.07
C ILE A 278 -3.73 5.07 -6.46
N GLU A 279 -4.74 5.90 -6.70
CA GLU A 279 -4.77 7.28 -6.21
C GLU A 279 -4.98 7.37 -4.69
N SER A 280 -6.04 6.73 -4.19
CA SER A 280 -6.46 6.74 -2.78
C SER A 280 -5.38 6.13 -1.88
N SER A 281 -4.91 4.92 -2.21
CA SER A 281 -3.85 4.27 -1.44
C SER A 281 -2.52 5.02 -1.52
N GLY A 282 -2.18 5.54 -2.71
CA GLY A 282 -0.99 6.35 -2.90
C GLY A 282 -1.02 7.64 -2.07
N GLN A 283 -2.16 8.32 -2.02
CA GLN A 283 -2.33 9.55 -1.24
C GLN A 283 -2.23 9.29 0.27
N ASN A 284 -2.92 8.25 0.78
CA ASN A 284 -2.85 7.86 2.20
C ASN A 284 -1.41 7.52 2.64
N ALA A 285 -0.67 6.79 1.80
CA ALA A 285 0.73 6.48 2.09
C ALA A 285 1.62 7.73 2.02
N LYS A 286 1.42 8.62 1.03
CA LYS A 286 2.16 9.89 0.90
C LYS A 286 2.01 10.78 2.13
N GLU A 287 0.82 10.88 2.71
CA GLU A 287 0.59 11.66 3.93
C GLU A 287 1.42 11.12 5.10
N THR A 288 1.48 9.80 5.25
CA THR A 288 2.30 9.16 6.28
C THR A 288 3.80 9.39 6.05
N TYR A 289 4.28 9.25 4.80
CA TYR A 289 5.69 9.50 4.47
C TYR A 289 6.09 10.98 4.59
N ASN A 290 5.21 11.92 4.24
CA ASN A 290 5.45 13.35 4.46
C ASN A 290 5.60 13.66 5.95
N ALA A 291 4.79 13.03 6.80
CA ALA A 291 4.93 13.16 8.25
C ALA A 291 6.27 12.58 8.74
N ILE A 292 6.72 11.44 8.19
CA ILE A 292 8.07 10.93 8.50
C ILE A 292 9.16 11.93 8.11
N ILE A 293 9.04 12.57 6.94
CA ILE A 293 10.00 13.57 6.44
C ILE A 293 10.04 14.80 7.36
N GLU A 294 8.88 15.31 7.77
CA GLU A 294 8.78 16.45 8.71
C GLU A 294 9.44 16.09 10.05
N TRP A 295 9.15 14.92 10.59
CA TRP A 295 9.75 14.45 11.84
C TRP A 295 11.28 14.32 11.74
N ALA A 296 11.77 13.70 10.67
CA ALA A 296 13.20 13.58 10.42
C ALA A 296 13.87 14.96 10.27
N GLY A 297 13.16 15.94 9.70
CA GLY A 297 13.58 17.33 9.59
C GLY A 297 13.79 17.99 10.97
N ASP A 298 12.84 17.82 11.88
CA ASP A 298 12.94 18.33 13.26
C ASP A 298 14.15 17.75 14.00
N ILE A 299 14.33 16.42 13.90
CA ILE A 299 15.48 15.73 14.51
C ILE A 299 16.79 16.23 13.89
N SER A 300 16.84 16.37 12.56
CA SER A 300 18.03 16.86 11.85
C SER A 300 18.39 18.28 12.25
N SER A 301 17.39 19.16 12.44
CA SER A 301 17.61 20.52 12.92
C SER A 301 18.23 20.53 14.33
N GLU A 302 17.77 19.66 15.22
CA GLU A 302 18.34 19.54 16.57
C GLU A 302 19.78 19.02 16.51
N LEU A 303 20.06 17.99 15.70
CA LEU A 303 21.40 17.42 15.55
C LEU A 303 22.43 18.43 15.03
N ARG A 304 22.04 19.37 14.16
CA ARG A 304 22.95 20.45 13.71
C ARG A 304 23.46 21.32 14.85
N SER A 305 22.70 21.45 15.93
CA SER A 305 23.13 22.19 17.12
C SER A 305 24.08 21.38 18.02
N ARG A 306 24.26 20.08 17.76
CA ARG A 306 25.00 19.12 18.59
C ARG A 306 26.12 18.42 17.82
N LYS A 307 27.33 18.98 17.89
CA LYS A 307 28.51 18.53 17.12
C LYS A 307 28.97 17.08 17.36
N ASN A 308 28.52 16.43 18.44
CA ASN A 308 29.00 15.11 18.85
C ASN A 308 28.15 13.91 18.37
N LEU A 309 27.11 14.12 17.56
CA LEU A 309 26.10 13.10 17.22
C LEU A 309 26.07 12.71 15.71
N THR A 310 27.23 12.59 15.09
CA THR A 310 27.34 12.32 13.63
C THR A 310 26.76 10.97 13.19
N GLY A 311 26.89 9.92 14.00
CA GLY A 311 26.29 8.60 13.72
C GLY A 311 24.76 8.65 13.67
N SER A 312 24.14 9.37 14.60
CA SER A 312 22.69 9.54 14.67
C SER A 312 22.14 10.33 13.48
N ALA A 313 22.90 11.28 12.93
CA ALA A 313 22.51 12.01 11.72
C ALA A 313 22.38 11.09 10.48
N THR A 314 23.19 10.02 10.42
CA THR A 314 23.14 9.06 9.30
C THR A 314 21.83 8.28 9.31
N ALA A 315 21.39 7.81 10.49
CA ALA A 315 20.13 7.05 10.64
C ALA A 315 18.90 7.90 10.26
N VAL A 316 18.83 9.14 10.73
CA VAL A 316 17.74 10.08 10.41
C VAL A 316 17.70 10.38 8.91
N THR A 317 18.86 10.61 8.30
CA THR A 317 18.97 10.84 6.85
C THR A 317 18.52 9.62 6.05
N ALA A 318 18.85 8.40 6.50
CA ALA A 318 18.42 7.18 5.86
C ALA A 318 16.89 7.01 5.91
N ALA A 319 16.26 7.27 7.05
CA ALA A 319 14.81 7.24 7.21
C ALA A 319 14.11 8.27 6.30
N GLN A 320 14.63 9.50 6.26
CA GLN A 320 14.11 10.55 5.39
C GLN A 320 14.24 10.19 3.91
N ARG A 321 15.41 9.69 3.49
CA ARG A 321 15.66 9.26 2.11
C ARG A 321 14.69 8.15 1.70
N LYS A 322 14.49 7.14 2.55
CA LYS A 322 13.55 6.04 2.28
C LYS A 322 12.12 6.55 2.06
N ALA A 323 11.66 7.48 2.90
CA ALA A 323 10.34 8.10 2.74
C ALA A 323 10.21 8.88 1.41
N VAL A 324 11.25 9.62 1.01
CA VAL A 324 11.29 10.33 -0.28
C VAL A 324 11.27 9.35 -1.46
N GLU A 325 12.06 8.28 -1.41
CA GLU A 325 12.09 7.23 -2.44
C GLU A 325 10.71 6.59 -2.61
N ARG A 326 10.00 6.30 -1.51
CA ARG A 326 8.63 5.76 -1.56
C ARG A 326 7.63 6.75 -2.16
N ILE A 327 7.70 8.03 -1.82
CA ILE A 327 6.86 9.07 -2.46
C ILE A 327 7.13 9.15 -3.97
N GLN A 328 8.40 9.07 -4.38
CA GLN A 328 8.77 9.08 -5.80
C GLN A 328 8.21 7.85 -6.54
N GLU A 329 8.29 6.67 -5.93
CA GLU A 329 7.71 5.45 -6.49
C GLU A 329 6.18 5.53 -6.61
N ILE A 330 5.49 6.01 -5.57
CA ILE A 330 4.04 6.26 -5.58
C ILE A 330 3.68 7.19 -6.74
N ASN A 331 4.35 8.34 -6.82
CA ASN A 331 4.11 9.32 -7.87
C ASN A 331 4.35 8.72 -9.26
N ARG A 332 5.45 7.98 -9.47
CA ARG A 332 5.75 7.31 -10.76
C ARG A 332 4.60 6.41 -11.23
N LEU A 333 4.01 5.64 -10.33
CA LEU A 333 2.88 4.75 -10.65
C LEU A 333 1.59 5.53 -10.91
N ARG A 334 1.30 6.59 -10.14
CA ARG A 334 0.17 7.50 -10.41
C ARG A 334 0.29 8.14 -11.81
N TYR A 335 1.48 8.60 -12.21
CA TYR A 335 1.70 9.13 -13.57
C TYR A 335 1.56 8.09 -14.67
N ARG A 336 1.97 6.84 -14.39
CA ARG A 336 1.85 5.74 -15.35
C ARG A 336 0.40 5.33 -15.56
N PHE A 337 -0.43 5.42 -14.52
CA PHE A 337 -1.83 5.00 -14.51
C PHE A 337 -2.73 6.11 -13.94
N PRO A 338 -2.89 7.24 -14.66
CA PRO A 338 -3.59 8.41 -14.12
C PRO A 338 -5.09 8.13 -13.95
N TYR A 339 -5.67 8.64 -12.85
CA TYR A 339 -7.10 8.55 -12.54
C TYR A 339 -7.96 9.26 -13.58
N ASP A 340 -7.63 10.52 -13.89
CA ASP A 340 -8.21 11.31 -14.97
C ASP A 340 -7.10 11.64 -16.00
N PRO A 341 -7.30 11.43 -17.32
CA PRO A 341 -6.42 11.95 -18.35
C PRO A 341 -6.10 13.46 -18.21
N GLY A 342 -7.00 14.24 -17.59
CA GLY A 342 -6.82 15.66 -17.27
C GLY A 342 -5.79 15.97 -16.18
N ASP A 343 -5.53 15.05 -15.24
CA ASP A 343 -4.57 15.24 -14.14
C ASP A 343 -3.11 15.27 -14.62
N ARG A 344 -2.82 14.73 -15.81
CA ARG A 344 -1.51 14.87 -16.46
C ARG A 344 -1.08 16.34 -16.62
N ALA A 345 -2.03 17.26 -16.78
CA ALA A 345 -1.70 18.67 -17.03
C ALA A 345 -1.40 19.48 -15.75
N MET A 346 -1.89 19.06 -14.58
CA MET A 346 -1.72 19.81 -13.33
C MET A 346 -0.47 19.38 -12.54
N GLU A 347 -0.13 18.09 -12.49
CA GLU A 347 1.01 17.63 -11.70
C GLU A 347 2.36 17.71 -12.43
N ILE A 348 2.39 17.66 -13.77
CA ILE A 348 3.64 17.92 -14.53
C ILE A 348 4.16 19.34 -14.25
N ASN A 349 3.26 20.30 -14.00
CA ASN A 349 3.65 21.64 -13.56
C ASN A 349 4.12 21.67 -12.09
N GLY A 350 3.72 20.73 -11.24
CA GLY A 350 4.20 20.62 -9.85
C GLY A 350 5.56 19.91 -9.72
N LEU A 351 5.82 18.89 -10.53
CA LEU A 351 7.12 18.22 -10.61
C LEU A 351 8.18 19.06 -11.34
N ALA A 352 7.78 19.84 -12.35
CA ALA A 352 8.70 20.77 -13.03
C ALA A 352 9.13 21.93 -12.11
N VAL A 353 8.31 22.30 -11.12
CA VAL A 353 8.61 23.37 -10.15
C VAL A 353 9.55 22.93 -9.02
N SER A 354 9.78 21.63 -8.81
CA SER A 354 10.84 21.15 -7.88
C SER A 354 12.15 20.75 -8.57
N GLN A 355 12.26 20.92 -9.89
CA GLN A 355 13.48 20.63 -10.67
C GLN A 355 14.03 21.79 -11.51
N GLN A 356 13.59 23.03 -11.29
CA GLN A 356 14.32 24.20 -11.78
C GLN A 356 15.06 24.88 -10.63
N PRO A 357 16.42 24.89 -10.63
CA PRO A 357 17.16 25.84 -9.82
C PRO A 357 16.94 27.20 -10.46
N ASP A 358 16.04 28.00 -9.89
CA ASP A 358 15.99 29.42 -10.23
C ASP A 358 17.35 30.03 -9.91
N ALA A 359 18.05 30.34 -10.98
CA ALA A 359 19.29 31.08 -10.93
C ALA A 359 19.00 32.53 -10.53
N LEU A 360 19.79 32.99 -9.56
CA LEU A 360 20.40 34.33 -9.36
C LEU A 360 19.96 35.07 -8.07
N PRO A 361 20.82 35.92 -7.47
CA PRO A 361 22.28 36.07 -7.61
C PRO A 361 23.03 35.88 -6.27
N CYS A 362 24.31 35.53 -6.39
CA CYS A 362 25.23 35.39 -5.27
C CYS A 362 25.55 36.75 -4.61
N SER A 363 25.58 36.75 -3.27
CA SER A 363 26.74 37.27 -2.55
C SER A 363 27.00 36.34 -1.39
N HIS A 364 28.17 35.70 -1.33
CA HIS A 364 29.02 35.43 -0.16
C HIS A 364 30.22 34.56 -0.63
N THR A 365 31.24 34.52 0.21
CA THR A 365 32.68 34.55 -0.11
C THR A 365 33.31 33.24 -0.60
N LYS A 366 34.45 33.38 -1.30
CA LYS A 366 35.26 32.32 -1.96
C LYS A 366 35.72 31.13 -1.10
N GLU A 367 35.54 31.15 0.22
CA GLU A 367 35.99 30.08 1.11
C GLU A 367 34.96 28.96 1.32
N GLU A 368 33.67 29.17 0.99
CA GLU A 368 32.63 28.12 1.10
C GLU A 368 32.49 27.26 -0.16
N GLN A 369 33.08 27.66 -1.29
CA GLN A 369 32.96 26.93 -2.56
C GLN A 369 33.95 25.77 -2.73
N ASP A 370 35.00 25.70 -1.91
CA ASP A 370 36.03 24.67 -2.05
C ASP A 370 35.72 23.41 -1.21
N LEU A 371 34.79 23.47 -0.25
CA LEU A 371 34.37 22.30 0.55
C LEU A 371 33.27 21.46 -0.13
N ASP A 372 32.36 22.07 -0.89
CA ASP A 372 31.30 21.33 -1.60
C ASP A 372 31.81 20.58 -2.84
N ARG A 373 32.99 20.94 -3.35
CA ARG A 373 33.58 20.31 -4.52
C ARG A 373 34.28 18.97 -4.22
N GLU A 374 34.79 18.79 -3.00
CA GLU A 374 35.43 17.52 -2.59
C GLU A 374 34.43 16.41 -2.26
N VAL A 375 33.24 16.77 -1.75
CA VAL A 375 32.20 15.77 -1.42
C VAL A 375 31.50 15.24 -2.69
N SER A 376 31.28 16.09 -3.68
CA SER A 376 30.60 15.71 -4.93
C SER A 376 31.45 14.80 -5.84
N VAL A 377 32.79 14.97 -5.81
CA VAL A 377 33.73 14.13 -6.58
C VAL A 377 33.94 12.76 -5.93
N THR A 378 33.75 12.64 -4.62
CA THR A 378 33.91 11.36 -3.90
C THR A 378 32.72 10.42 -4.16
N LEU A 379 31.48 10.94 -4.15
CA LEU A 379 30.28 10.14 -4.42
C LEU A 379 30.16 9.67 -5.88
N SER A 380 30.67 10.46 -6.84
CA SER A 380 30.61 10.08 -8.27
C SER A 380 31.60 8.96 -8.64
N ASN A 381 32.68 8.79 -7.86
CA ASN A 381 33.70 7.77 -8.13
C ASN A 381 33.43 6.43 -7.43
N GLU A 382 32.60 6.39 -6.39
CA GLU A 382 32.15 5.13 -5.75
C GLU A 382 30.96 4.49 -6.47
N LEU A 383 30.18 5.25 -7.24
CA LEU A 383 29.09 4.71 -8.09
C LEU A 383 29.57 4.20 -9.46
N ALA A 384 30.85 4.38 -9.79
CA ALA A 384 31.46 3.94 -11.04
C ALA A 384 32.48 2.79 -10.87
N ARG A 385 32.55 2.19 -9.68
CA ARG A 385 33.27 0.93 -9.39
C ARG A 385 32.26 -0.12 -8.97
#